data_AF-A0A958KD17-F1
#
_entry.id   AF-A0A958KD17-F1
#
_cell.length_a   1.000
_cell.length_b   1.000
_cell.length_c   1.000
_cell.angle_alpha   90.00
_cell.angle_beta   90.00
_cell.angle_gamma   90.00
#
_symmetry.space_group_name_H-M   'P 1'
#
loop_
_entity.id
_entity.type
_entity.pdbx_description
1 polymer ?
#
loop_
_entity_poly.entity_id
_entity_poly.type
_entity_poly.pdbx_seq_one_letter_code
_entity_poly.pdbx_strand_id
1 'polypeptide(L)'
;MTEKSRVTANSYTSDFSVIEPGLLFFEREHLRKKPSREIDVFANTWSLGIANVQPNALAVHRRGSIIRKSGWWATFIPPFSIIDWELEPGFLCWKGYLSTLPLPLDLPEQAIAFPLRGDTLPPSANSIYELVRHASEAFAINKEEQVSSVARKAKTMIDDTFSDHEVTVLDVANLLEVSHSFLARTFRRAFGLTPVSYRNKLRVFEAMRLLLESGSTVTEVSHEVGFGDMARFSKQFRSQMNAKPSAFSIDMAINGRSEDEKVS
;
A
#
# COMPACT_ATOMS: atom_id res chain seq x y z
N MET A 1 1.88 -2.91 26.04
CA MET A 1 2.43 -1.64 25.50
C MET A 1 2.39 -1.75 23.99
N THR A 2 1.67 -0.87 23.30
CA THR A 2 1.64 -0.84 21.84
C THR A 2 3.01 -0.39 21.35
N GLU A 3 3.75 -1.28 20.69
CA GLU A 3 5.07 -0.96 20.14
C GLU A 3 4.90 0.14 19.09
N LYS A 4 5.58 1.28 19.28
CA LYS A 4 5.49 2.45 18.40
C LYS A 4 6.79 2.65 17.66
N SER A 5 6.74 2.67 16.35
CA SER A 5 7.89 2.89 15.47
C SER A 5 7.70 4.17 14.67
N ARG A 6 8.70 5.05 14.67
CA ARG A 6 8.68 6.31 13.91
C ARG A 6 9.64 6.24 12.73
N VAL A 7 9.14 6.56 11.55
CA VAL A 7 9.91 6.66 10.31
C VAL A 7 9.87 8.10 9.80
N THR A 8 11.04 8.71 9.65
CA THR A 8 11.17 10.02 9.02
C THR A 8 11.77 9.85 7.63
N ALA A 9 10.95 10.07 6.62
CA ALA A 9 11.36 10.13 5.22
C ALA A 9 11.63 11.58 4.81
N ASN A 10 12.22 11.79 3.62
CA ASN A 10 12.52 13.14 3.14
C ASN A 10 11.28 14.02 2.92
N SER A 11 10.10 13.41 2.72
CA SER A 11 8.86 14.11 2.38
C SER A 11 7.73 13.93 3.40
N TYR A 12 7.87 13.00 4.35
CA TYR A 12 6.83 12.69 5.33
C TYR A 12 7.42 12.10 6.61
N THR A 13 6.64 12.18 7.69
CA THR A 13 6.89 11.42 8.93
C THR A 13 5.75 10.42 9.09
N SER A 14 6.05 9.21 9.54
CA SER A 14 5.04 8.19 9.85
C SER A 14 5.30 7.56 11.20
N ASP A 15 4.28 7.55 12.04
CA ASP A 15 4.23 6.78 13.28
C ASP A 15 3.40 5.51 13.03
N PHE A 16 3.92 4.37 13.46
CA PHE A 16 3.30 3.06 13.28
C PHE A 16 3.05 2.42 14.63
N SER A 17 1.95 1.68 14.76
CA SER A 17 1.63 0.91 15.96
C SER A 17 0.78 -0.30 15.64
N VAL A 18 1.10 -1.45 16.23
CA VAL A 18 0.28 -2.66 16.09
C VAL A 18 -0.96 -2.56 16.98
N ILE A 19 -2.15 -2.62 16.40
CA ILE A 19 -3.42 -2.59 17.17
C ILE A 19 -3.75 -3.98 17.71
N GLU A 20 -3.70 -4.97 16.82
CA GLU A 20 -3.86 -6.40 17.11
C GLU A 20 -3.04 -7.21 16.10
N PRO A 21 -2.75 -8.50 16.33
CA PRO A 21 -1.99 -9.31 15.38
C PRO A 21 -2.60 -9.25 13.97
N GLY A 22 -1.79 -8.83 13.00
CA GLY A 22 -2.23 -8.65 11.61
C GLY A 22 -3.00 -7.36 11.33
N LEU A 23 -3.08 -6.42 12.29
CA LEU A 23 -3.64 -5.08 12.09
C LEU A 23 -2.67 -4.00 12.59
N LEU A 24 -2.11 -3.28 11.63
CA LEU A 24 -1.19 -2.16 11.86
C LEU A 24 -1.93 -0.85 11.66
N PHE A 25 -1.77 0.08 12.60
CA PHE A 25 -2.16 1.47 12.46
C PHE A 25 -0.97 2.34 12.09
N PHE A 26 -1.20 3.36 11.26
CA PHE A 26 -0.22 4.38 10.96
C PHE A 26 -0.84 5.79 10.99
N GLU A 27 -0.04 6.76 11.42
CA GLU A 27 -0.32 8.17 11.25
C GLU A 27 0.82 8.78 10.43
N ARG A 28 0.50 9.40 9.29
CA ARG A 28 1.46 9.97 8.36
C ARG A 28 1.18 11.44 8.11
N GLU A 29 2.14 12.27 8.48
CA GLU A 29 2.16 13.69 8.19
C GLU A 29 2.98 13.96 6.93
N HIS A 30 2.39 14.68 5.98
CA HIS A 30 3.04 15.04 4.73
C HIS A 30 2.89 16.54 4.47
N LEU A 31 4.02 17.23 4.30
CA LEU A 31 4.04 18.62 3.82
C LEU A 31 4.45 18.66 2.35
N ARG A 32 3.49 18.94 1.47
CA ARG A 32 3.72 19.03 0.02
C ARG A 32 3.95 20.46 -0.40
N LYS A 33 5.04 20.69 -1.13
CA LYS A 33 5.41 22.02 -1.67
C LYS A 33 4.89 22.27 -3.09
N LYS A 34 4.54 21.22 -3.82
CA LYS A 34 4.11 21.27 -5.23
C LYS A 34 2.96 20.27 -5.44
N PRO A 35 2.07 20.52 -6.42
CA PRO A 35 1.09 19.53 -6.81
C PRO A 35 1.78 18.24 -7.24
N SER A 36 1.17 17.10 -6.94
CA SER A 36 1.70 15.79 -7.27
C SER A 36 0.58 14.83 -7.64
N ARG A 37 0.84 14.01 -8.66
CA ARG A 37 0.02 12.84 -8.97
C ARG A 37 0.78 11.58 -8.59
N GLU A 38 0.15 10.72 -7.81
CA GLU A 38 0.78 9.53 -7.25
C GLU A 38 -0.08 8.30 -7.52
N ILE A 39 0.55 7.26 -8.07
CA ILE A 39 -0.10 5.96 -8.24
C ILE A 39 0.40 5.02 -7.16
N ASP A 40 -0.45 4.78 -6.17
CA ASP A 40 -0.19 3.83 -5.10
C ASP A 40 -0.69 2.44 -5.46
N VAL A 41 0.04 1.45 -4.98
CA VAL A 41 -0.23 0.03 -5.22
C VAL A 41 -0.19 -0.66 -3.88
N PHE A 42 -1.24 -1.41 -3.59
CA PHE A 42 -1.42 -2.14 -2.34
C PHE A 42 -1.22 -3.63 -2.65
N ALA A 43 -0.46 -4.32 -1.79
CA ALA A 43 -0.15 -5.74 -1.99
C ALA A 43 -1.30 -6.64 -1.49
N ASN A 44 -0.97 -7.79 -0.89
CA ASN A 44 -1.92 -8.76 -0.37
C ASN A 44 -2.72 -8.31 0.88
N THR A 45 -2.58 -7.05 1.33
CA THR A 45 -3.31 -6.49 2.47
C THR A 45 -4.49 -5.64 2.05
N TRP A 46 -5.54 -5.62 2.85
CA TRP A 46 -6.52 -4.54 2.80
C TRP A 46 -6.06 -3.34 3.65
N SER A 47 -6.57 -2.15 3.32
CA SER A 47 -6.23 -0.90 4.00
C SER A 47 -7.45 0.01 4.15
N LEU A 48 -7.48 0.78 5.23
CA LEU A 48 -8.42 1.88 5.44
C LEU A 48 -7.63 3.15 5.69
N GLY A 49 -7.72 4.13 4.80
CA GLY A 49 -7.15 5.47 5.00
C GLY A 49 -8.22 6.48 5.41
N ILE A 50 -7.95 7.27 6.44
CA ILE A 50 -8.81 8.32 6.99
C ILE A 50 -8.02 9.63 6.97
N ALA A 51 -8.64 10.70 6.47
CA ALA A 51 -8.03 12.02 6.51
C ALA A 51 -9.10 13.12 6.63
N ASN A 52 -8.74 14.21 7.31
CA ASN A 52 -9.46 15.47 7.19
C ASN A 52 -8.88 16.26 6.03
N VAL A 53 -9.61 16.30 4.93
CA VAL A 53 -9.17 16.86 3.67
C VAL A 53 -9.61 18.32 3.59
N GLN A 54 -8.65 19.23 3.44
CA GLN A 54 -8.96 20.62 3.13
C GLN A 54 -9.59 20.71 1.73
N PRO A 55 -10.53 21.65 1.47
CA PRO A 55 -11.13 21.81 0.14
C PRO A 55 -10.07 21.87 -0.95
N ASN A 56 -10.24 21.04 -1.99
CA ASN A 56 -9.33 20.87 -3.12
C ASN A 56 -7.96 20.23 -2.82
N ALA A 57 -7.63 19.91 -1.57
CA ALA A 57 -6.30 19.39 -1.22
C ALA A 57 -6.03 17.97 -1.74
N LEU A 58 -7.10 17.18 -1.92
CA LEU A 58 -7.02 15.81 -2.40
C LEU A 58 -8.13 15.56 -3.42
N ALA A 59 -7.73 15.00 -4.53
CA ALA A 59 -8.62 14.44 -5.51
C ALA A 59 -8.23 13.01 -5.85
N VAL A 60 -9.24 12.26 -6.29
CA VAL A 60 -9.07 10.91 -6.80
C VAL A 60 -9.45 10.93 -8.27
N HIS A 61 -8.55 10.46 -9.12
CA HIS A 61 -8.83 10.33 -10.54
C HIS A 61 -9.74 9.13 -10.79
N ARG A 62 -10.90 9.39 -11.38
CA ARG A 62 -11.85 8.36 -11.84
C ARG A 62 -12.13 8.59 -13.32
N ARG A 63 -11.56 7.78 -14.22
CA ARG A 63 -11.60 7.90 -15.70
C ARG A 63 -12.58 8.97 -16.25
N GLY A 64 -12.07 10.18 -16.53
CA GLY A 64 -12.83 11.30 -17.10
C GLY A 64 -13.45 12.26 -16.07
N SER A 65 -13.28 11.99 -14.77
CA SER A 65 -13.76 12.82 -13.67
C SER A 65 -12.71 12.90 -12.56
N ILE A 66 -12.65 14.05 -11.90
CA ILE A 66 -11.80 14.31 -10.75
C ILE A 66 -12.73 14.51 -9.57
N ILE A 67 -12.70 13.59 -8.60
CA ILE A 67 -13.53 13.71 -7.39
C ILE A 67 -12.70 14.41 -6.33
N ARG A 68 -13.07 15.66 -6.02
CA ARG A 68 -12.45 16.44 -4.96
C ARG A 68 -13.14 16.15 -3.63
N LYS A 69 -12.34 15.87 -2.60
CA LYS A 69 -12.82 15.56 -1.25
C LYS A 69 -12.67 16.79 -0.35
N SER A 70 -13.55 16.92 0.64
CA SER A 70 -13.46 17.93 1.69
C SER A 70 -14.07 17.45 3.01
N GLY A 71 -13.46 17.81 4.14
CA GLY A 71 -13.83 17.32 5.46
C GLY A 71 -13.27 15.93 5.75
N TRP A 72 -13.89 15.21 6.69
CA TRP A 72 -13.46 13.86 7.06
C TRP A 72 -13.90 12.83 6.03
N TRP A 73 -12.94 12.05 5.54
CA TRP A 73 -13.17 11.02 4.54
C TRP A 73 -12.44 9.74 4.92
N ALA A 74 -13.05 8.61 4.59
CA ALA A 74 -12.43 7.31 4.58
C ALA A 74 -12.23 6.81 3.15
N THR A 75 -11.24 5.97 2.96
CA THR A 75 -11.00 5.22 1.73
C THR A 75 -10.62 3.80 2.10
N PHE A 76 -11.52 2.87 1.79
CA PHE A 76 -11.28 1.44 1.96
C PHE A 76 -10.68 0.88 0.67
N ILE A 77 -9.61 0.11 0.82
CA ILE A 77 -8.77 -0.35 -0.28
C ILE A 77 -8.56 -1.86 -0.09
N PRO A 78 -9.19 -2.71 -0.93
CA PRO A 78 -8.97 -4.15 -0.88
C PRO A 78 -7.58 -4.53 -1.41
N PRO A 79 -7.14 -5.79 -1.19
CA PRO A 79 -5.86 -6.27 -1.69
C PRO A 79 -5.67 -6.06 -3.20
N PHE A 80 -4.42 -5.91 -3.62
CA PHE A 80 -4.02 -5.75 -5.02
C PHE A 80 -4.64 -4.55 -5.74
N SER A 81 -5.07 -3.54 -4.99
CA SER A 81 -5.64 -2.30 -5.54
C SER A 81 -4.56 -1.35 -6.06
N ILE A 82 -4.93 -0.57 -7.07
CA ILE A 82 -4.12 0.54 -7.63
C ILE A 82 -4.93 1.83 -7.45
N ILE A 83 -4.39 2.85 -6.80
CA ILE A 83 -5.10 4.13 -6.60
C ILE A 83 -4.30 5.27 -7.20
N ASP A 84 -4.97 6.13 -7.96
CA ASP A 84 -4.39 7.29 -8.64
C ASP A 84 -4.87 8.58 -7.97
N TRP A 85 -3.98 9.14 -7.16
CA TRP A 85 -4.22 10.32 -6.35
C TRP A 85 -3.72 11.58 -7.05
N GLU A 86 -4.45 12.66 -6.91
CA GLU A 86 -3.99 14.02 -7.19
C GLU A 86 -4.00 14.79 -5.88
N LEU A 87 -2.84 15.32 -5.49
CA LEU A 87 -2.65 16.05 -4.24
C LEU A 87 -2.16 17.45 -4.54
N GLU A 88 -2.80 18.45 -3.94
CA GLU A 88 -2.36 19.84 -3.99
C GLU A 88 -1.29 20.13 -2.92
N PRO A 89 -0.53 21.24 -3.05
CA PRO A 89 0.35 21.71 -2.01
C PRO A 89 -0.39 21.94 -0.69
N GLY A 90 0.26 21.62 0.42
CA GLY A 90 -0.31 21.79 1.74
C GLY A 90 0.12 20.71 2.72
N PHE A 91 -0.43 20.81 3.91
CA PHE A 91 -0.29 19.80 4.95
C PHE A 91 -1.45 18.81 4.87
N LEU A 92 -1.11 17.52 4.89
CA LEU A 92 -2.10 16.45 4.95
C LEU A 92 -1.63 15.41 5.97
N CYS A 93 -2.51 15.09 6.91
CA CYS A 93 -2.34 13.99 7.85
C CYS A 93 -3.25 12.84 7.47
N TRP A 94 -2.65 11.68 7.22
CA TRP A 94 -3.34 10.41 6.99
C TRP A 94 -3.27 9.58 8.24
N LYS A 95 -4.42 9.13 8.73
CA LYS A 95 -4.52 8.08 9.73
C LYS A 95 -5.02 6.85 9.01
N GLY A 96 -4.41 5.69 9.19
CA GLY A 96 -4.86 4.53 8.45
C GLY A 96 -4.46 3.21 9.04
N TYR A 97 -5.01 2.17 8.42
CA TYR A 97 -4.86 0.79 8.82
C TYR A 97 -4.33 -0.02 7.64
N LEU A 98 -3.46 -0.97 7.92
CA LEU A 98 -3.06 -2.03 7.01
C LEU A 98 -3.30 -3.35 7.71
N SER A 99 -3.82 -4.34 6.99
CA SER A 99 -4.09 -5.63 7.61
C SER A 99 -3.92 -6.82 6.69
N THR A 100 -3.38 -7.88 7.26
CA THR A 100 -3.26 -9.23 6.69
C THR A 100 -4.42 -10.14 7.12
N LEU A 101 -5.33 -9.65 7.96
CA LEU A 101 -6.50 -10.42 8.37
C LEU A 101 -7.39 -10.71 7.17
N PRO A 102 -8.09 -11.87 7.14
CA PRO A 102 -8.98 -12.20 6.04
C PRO A 102 -10.04 -11.13 5.82
N LEU A 103 -10.22 -10.72 4.57
CA LEU A 103 -11.27 -9.79 4.19
C LEU A 103 -12.61 -10.55 4.11
N PRO A 104 -13.65 -10.17 4.87
CA PRO A 104 -14.97 -10.77 4.76
C PRO A 104 -15.55 -10.65 3.34
N LEU A 105 -16.22 -11.70 2.87
CA LEU A 105 -16.77 -11.78 1.50
C LEU A 105 -17.86 -10.75 1.21
N ASP A 106 -18.48 -10.19 2.24
CA ASP A 106 -19.51 -9.18 2.14
C ASP A 106 -18.95 -7.75 2.05
N LEU A 107 -17.63 -7.58 2.14
CA LEU A 107 -16.97 -6.29 1.95
C LEU A 107 -16.63 -6.02 0.47
N PRO A 108 -16.46 -4.74 0.08
CA PRO A 108 -16.20 -4.36 -1.30
C PRO A 108 -14.90 -4.97 -1.87
N GLU A 109 -15.00 -5.62 -3.03
CA GLU A 109 -13.86 -6.10 -3.81
C GLU A 109 -13.13 -4.98 -4.58
N GLN A 110 -13.71 -3.78 -4.63
CA GLN A 110 -13.11 -2.60 -5.25
C GLN A 110 -12.92 -1.51 -4.20
N ALA A 111 -11.90 -0.67 -4.40
CA ALA A 111 -11.65 0.45 -3.52
C ALA A 111 -12.83 1.43 -3.53
N ILE A 112 -13.29 1.81 -2.34
CA ILE A 112 -14.38 2.78 -2.15
C ILE A 112 -13.92 3.95 -1.30
N ALA A 113 -14.50 5.11 -1.54
CA ALA A 113 -14.38 6.27 -0.64
C ALA A 113 -15.76 6.70 -0.16
N PHE A 114 -15.82 7.19 1.08
CA PHE A 114 -17.04 7.66 1.72
C PHE A 114 -16.74 8.75 2.76
N PRO A 115 -17.66 9.70 2.97
CA PRO A 115 -17.52 10.72 4.00
C PRO A 115 -17.65 10.14 5.41
N LEU A 116 -17.01 10.78 6.38
CA LEU A 116 -17.12 10.47 7.82
C LEU A 116 -17.66 11.68 8.58
N ARG A 117 -18.30 11.42 9.73
CA ARG A 117 -18.86 12.45 10.62
C ARG A 117 -17.91 12.88 11.75
N GLY A 118 -16.60 12.73 11.55
CA GLY A 118 -15.60 13.07 12.56
C GLY A 118 -14.31 12.28 12.39
N ASP A 119 -13.48 12.32 13.43
CA ASP A 119 -12.13 11.73 13.48
C ASP A 119 -12.06 10.42 14.26
N THR A 120 -13.22 9.85 14.61
CA THR A 120 -13.29 8.61 15.39
C THR A 120 -12.65 7.46 14.63
N LEU A 121 -11.58 6.92 15.23
CA LEU A 121 -10.79 5.84 14.69
C LEU A 121 -11.36 4.48 15.14
N PRO A 122 -11.60 3.53 14.22
CA PRO A 122 -11.97 2.17 14.56
C PRO A 122 -10.93 1.48 15.47
N PRO A 123 -11.30 0.89 16.62
CA PRO A 123 -10.34 0.28 17.54
C PRO A 123 -9.88 -1.14 17.16
N SER A 124 -10.47 -1.78 16.14
CA SER A 124 -10.20 -3.18 15.75
C SER A 124 -10.59 -3.46 14.31
N ALA A 125 -10.14 -4.58 13.74
CA ALA A 125 -10.52 -5.00 12.40
C ALA A 125 -12.05 -5.17 12.26
N ASN A 126 -12.70 -5.74 13.27
CA ASN A 126 -14.15 -5.89 13.25
C ASN A 126 -14.88 -4.53 13.18
N SER A 127 -14.42 -3.54 13.94
CA SER A 127 -14.99 -2.19 13.86
C SER A 127 -14.74 -1.51 12.50
N ILE A 128 -13.63 -1.82 11.83
CA ILE A 128 -13.37 -1.39 10.45
C ILE A 128 -14.37 -2.05 9.50
N TYR A 129 -14.60 -3.36 9.63
CA TYR A 129 -15.57 -4.07 8.80
C TYR A 129 -16.97 -3.48 8.95
N GLU A 130 -17.42 -3.24 10.19
CA GLU A 130 -18.71 -2.60 10.45
C GLU A 130 -18.80 -1.18 9.86
N LEU A 131 -17.73 -0.40 9.96
CA LEU A 131 -17.68 0.93 9.34
C LEU A 131 -17.84 0.86 7.83
N VAL A 132 -17.16 -0.09 7.17
CA VAL A 132 -17.21 -0.27 5.71
C VAL A 132 -18.58 -0.79 5.26
N ARG A 133 -19.19 -1.73 6.01
CA ARG A 133 -20.56 -2.25 5.72
C ARG A 133 -21.61 -1.15 5.73
N HIS A 134 -21.48 -0.21 6.64
CA HIS A 134 -22.44 0.87 6.87
C HIS A 134 -22.02 2.19 6.23
N ALA A 135 -21.06 2.17 5.29
CA ALA A 135 -20.56 3.35 4.62
C ALA A 135 -21.65 4.01 3.76
N SER A 136 -22.25 5.08 4.28
CA SER A 136 -23.21 5.91 3.54
C SER A 136 -22.51 6.75 2.48
N GLU A 137 -23.16 6.95 1.33
CA GLU A 137 -22.64 7.78 0.22
C GLU A 137 -21.30 7.27 -0.34
N ALA A 138 -21.02 5.97 -0.17
CA ALA A 138 -19.84 5.34 -0.72
C ALA A 138 -19.87 5.33 -2.25
N PHE A 139 -18.72 5.55 -2.86
CA PHE A 139 -18.52 5.40 -4.29
C PHE A 139 -17.23 4.65 -4.60
N ALA A 140 -17.25 3.89 -5.69
CA ALA A 140 -16.07 3.19 -6.20
C ALA A 140 -15.06 4.20 -6.76
N ILE A 141 -13.80 4.07 -6.33
CA ILE A 141 -12.65 4.85 -6.79
C ILE A 141 -12.19 4.34 -8.17
N ASN A 142 -12.08 3.03 -8.29
CA ASN A 142 -11.68 2.36 -9.52
C ASN A 142 -12.90 1.76 -10.18
N LYS A 143 -13.19 2.15 -11.42
CA LYS A 143 -14.04 1.35 -12.30
C LYS A 143 -13.15 0.67 -13.32
N GLU A 144 -13.00 -0.65 -13.20
CA GLU A 144 -12.29 -1.49 -14.18
C GLU A 144 -13.03 -1.62 -15.54
N GLU A 145 -14.15 -0.91 -15.70
CA GLU A 145 -14.91 -0.85 -16.94
C GLU A 145 -13.99 -0.37 -18.09
N GLN A 146 -13.83 -1.26 -19.09
CA GLN A 146 -13.00 -1.11 -20.29
C GLN A 146 -11.47 -1.23 -20.07
N VAL A 147 -11.01 -2.05 -19.12
CA VAL A 147 -9.63 -2.56 -19.10
C VAL A 147 -9.46 -3.67 -20.14
N SER A 148 -8.36 -3.65 -20.91
CA SER A 148 -8.02 -4.73 -21.85
C SER A 148 -7.96 -6.07 -21.10
N SER A 149 -8.54 -7.12 -21.68
CA SER A 149 -8.47 -8.47 -21.11
C SER A 149 -7.03 -8.92 -20.86
N VAL A 150 -6.09 -8.54 -21.74
CA VAL A 150 -4.65 -8.80 -21.58
C VAL A 150 -4.09 -8.09 -20.34
N ALA A 151 -4.43 -6.81 -20.13
CA ALA A 151 -3.95 -6.07 -18.96
C ALA A 151 -4.49 -6.66 -17.65
N ARG A 152 -5.77 -7.02 -17.61
CA ARG A 152 -6.39 -7.64 -16.43
C ARG A 152 -5.77 -9.00 -16.12
N LYS A 153 -5.65 -9.89 -17.11
CA LYS A 153 -5.01 -11.20 -16.93
C LYS A 153 -3.56 -11.07 -16.48
N ALA A 154 -2.80 -10.15 -17.08
CA ALA A 154 -1.42 -9.89 -16.66
C ALA A 154 -1.33 -9.37 -15.23
N LYS A 155 -2.27 -8.50 -14.81
CA LYS A 155 -2.34 -8.03 -13.43
C LYS A 155 -2.56 -9.21 -12.48
N THR A 156 -3.56 -10.06 -12.73
CA THR A 156 -3.82 -11.26 -11.92
C THR A 156 -2.58 -12.17 -11.83
N MET A 157 -1.94 -12.50 -12.96
CA MET A 157 -0.73 -13.31 -12.94
C MET A 157 0.40 -12.66 -12.13
N ILE A 158 0.56 -11.33 -12.21
CA ILE A 158 1.55 -10.62 -11.40
C ILE A 158 1.16 -10.60 -9.92
N ASP A 159 -0.12 -10.47 -9.58
CA ASP A 159 -0.62 -10.53 -8.20
C ASP A 159 -0.31 -11.89 -7.56
N ASP A 160 -0.45 -12.98 -8.32
CA ASP A 160 -0.22 -14.34 -7.84
C ASP A 160 1.28 -14.67 -7.71
N THR A 161 2.14 -14.05 -8.52
CA THR A 161 3.57 -14.39 -8.61
C THR A 161 4.51 -13.24 -8.23
N PHE A 162 4.02 -12.17 -7.60
CA PHE A 162 4.88 -10.98 -7.39
C PHE A 162 6.11 -11.31 -6.55
N SER A 163 6.01 -12.16 -5.52
CA SER A 163 7.11 -12.56 -4.64
C SER A 163 8.01 -13.64 -5.24
N ASP A 164 7.56 -14.36 -6.28
CA ASP A 164 8.41 -15.34 -6.97
C ASP A 164 9.51 -14.61 -7.74
N HIS A 165 10.78 -14.95 -7.53
CA HIS A 165 11.92 -14.32 -8.23
C HIS A 165 12.22 -14.96 -9.59
N GLU A 166 11.79 -16.21 -9.80
CA GLU A 166 12.02 -16.98 -11.03
C GLU A 166 11.03 -16.59 -12.13
N VAL A 167 9.81 -16.18 -11.76
CA VAL A 167 8.82 -15.69 -12.73
C VAL A 167 9.15 -14.27 -13.15
N THR A 168 9.38 -14.00 -14.43
CA THR A 168 9.60 -12.65 -14.95
C THR A 168 8.34 -12.05 -15.58
N VAL A 169 8.33 -10.74 -15.78
CA VAL A 169 7.27 -10.08 -16.56
C VAL A 169 7.30 -10.50 -18.03
N LEU A 170 8.45 -10.96 -18.53
CA LEU A 170 8.54 -11.53 -19.87
C LEU A 170 7.81 -12.88 -19.92
N ASP A 171 7.90 -13.70 -18.88
CA ASP A 171 7.16 -14.97 -18.80
C ASP A 171 5.65 -14.73 -18.79
N VAL A 172 5.17 -13.72 -18.06
CA VAL A 172 3.77 -13.30 -18.11
C VAL A 172 3.35 -12.88 -19.53
N ALA A 173 4.22 -12.17 -20.27
CA ALA A 173 3.94 -11.81 -21.66
C ALA A 173 3.87 -13.03 -22.57
N ASN A 174 4.81 -13.98 -22.40
CA ASN A 174 4.87 -15.22 -23.17
C ASN A 174 3.65 -16.12 -22.91
N LEU A 175 3.23 -16.27 -21.65
CA LEU A 175 2.03 -17.03 -21.26
C LEU A 175 0.74 -16.43 -21.81
N LEU A 176 0.72 -15.12 -22.06
CA LEU A 176 -0.41 -14.43 -22.69
C LEU A 176 -0.29 -14.33 -24.21
N GLU A 177 0.74 -14.94 -24.81
CA GLU A 177 1.02 -14.95 -26.25
C GLU A 177 1.12 -13.53 -26.85
N VAL A 178 1.69 -12.58 -26.08
CA VAL A 178 1.89 -11.20 -26.53
C VAL A 178 3.35 -10.78 -26.41
N SER A 179 3.77 -9.83 -27.25
CA SER A 179 5.10 -9.24 -27.08
C SER A 179 5.19 -8.45 -25.77
N HIS A 180 6.38 -8.46 -25.16
CA HIS A 180 6.67 -7.65 -23.96
C HIS A 180 6.33 -6.16 -24.14
N SER A 181 6.63 -5.60 -25.33
CA SER A 181 6.31 -4.21 -25.67
C SER A 181 4.80 -3.94 -25.75
N PHE A 182 4.03 -4.89 -26.29
CA PHE A 182 2.56 -4.79 -26.33
C PHE A 182 1.98 -4.86 -24.92
N LEU A 183 2.45 -5.80 -24.09
CA LEU A 183 2.03 -5.92 -22.69
C LEU A 183 2.33 -4.62 -21.93
N ALA A 184 3.55 -4.11 -22.02
CA ALA A 184 3.94 -2.89 -21.31
C ALA A 184 3.08 -1.67 -21.69
N ARG A 185 2.76 -1.51 -22.98
CA ARG A 185 1.90 -0.42 -23.46
C ARG A 185 0.46 -0.59 -22.99
N THR A 186 -0.09 -1.79 -23.11
CA THR A 186 -1.48 -2.10 -22.78
C THR A 186 -1.73 -1.98 -21.27
N PHE A 187 -0.79 -2.47 -20.46
CA PHE A 187 -0.83 -2.35 -19.00
C PHE A 187 -0.71 -0.88 -18.57
N ARG A 188 0.21 -0.11 -19.15
CA ARG A 188 0.33 1.34 -18.86
C ARG A 188 -0.93 2.12 -19.22
N ARG A 189 -1.56 1.80 -20.35
CA ARG A 189 -2.85 2.42 -20.73
C ARG A 189 -3.98 2.06 -19.76
N ALA A 190 -3.95 0.87 -19.19
CA ALA A 190 -4.95 0.40 -18.25
C ALA A 190 -4.77 1.00 -16.85
N PHE A 191 -3.54 0.99 -16.33
CA PHE A 191 -3.26 1.23 -14.91
C PHE A 191 -2.32 2.41 -14.64
N GLY A 192 -1.82 3.09 -15.67
CA GLY A 192 -0.92 4.25 -15.54
C GLY A 192 0.56 3.92 -15.28
N LEU A 193 0.91 2.64 -15.11
CA LEU A 193 2.28 2.18 -14.85
C LEU A 193 2.68 0.97 -15.70
N THR A 194 3.96 0.61 -15.75
CA THR A 194 4.41 -0.61 -16.44
C THR A 194 4.18 -1.85 -15.57
N PRO A 195 4.07 -3.06 -16.15
CA PRO A 195 3.94 -4.29 -15.38
C PRO A 195 5.14 -4.53 -14.44
N VAL A 196 6.36 -4.18 -14.87
CA VAL A 196 7.55 -4.22 -14.00
C VAL A 196 7.45 -3.25 -12.83
N SER A 197 6.99 -2.02 -13.09
CA SER A 197 6.77 -1.04 -12.01
C SER A 197 5.68 -1.48 -11.05
N TYR A 198 4.65 -2.19 -11.53
CA TYR A 198 3.58 -2.73 -10.71
C TYR A 198 4.12 -3.75 -9.73
N ARG A 199 4.78 -4.78 -10.25
CA ARG A 199 5.40 -5.84 -9.44
C ARG A 199 6.36 -5.27 -8.42
N ASN A 200 7.23 -4.35 -8.82
CA ASN A 200 8.17 -3.73 -7.89
C ASN A 200 7.47 -2.92 -6.79
N LYS A 201 6.31 -2.32 -7.06
CA LYS A 201 5.51 -1.63 -6.03
C LYS A 201 4.85 -2.61 -5.06
N LEU A 202 4.28 -3.72 -5.57
CA LEU A 202 3.76 -4.80 -4.73
C LEU A 202 4.83 -5.31 -3.76
N ARG A 203 6.04 -5.61 -4.26
CA ARG A 203 7.15 -6.11 -3.45
C ARG A 203 7.63 -5.13 -2.40
N VAL A 204 7.74 -3.84 -2.74
CA VAL A 204 8.18 -2.83 -1.76
C VAL A 204 7.12 -2.61 -0.69
N PHE A 205 5.85 -2.57 -1.07
CA PHE A 205 4.75 -2.47 -0.13
C PHE A 205 4.77 -3.65 0.86
N GLU A 206 4.91 -4.87 0.35
CA GLU A 206 4.99 -6.06 1.20
C GLU A 206 6.25 -6.06 2.08
N ALA A 207 7.38 -5.61 1.54
CA ALA A 207 8.61 -5.48 2.32
C ALA A 207 8.46 -4.48 3.47
N MET A 208 7.81 -3.33 3.23
CA MET A 208 7.52 -2.36 4.29
C MET A 208 6.70 -2.99 5.41
N ARG A 209 5.65 -3.75 5.06
CA ARG A 209 4.81 -4.45 6.04
C ARG A 209 5.63 -5.47 6.84
N LEU A 210 6.38 -6.34 6.17
CA LEU A 210 7.20 -7.36 6.83
C LEU A 210 8.23 -6.72 7.79
N LEU A 211 8.87 -5.62 7.41
CA LEU A 211 9.84 -4.93 8.28
C LEU A 211 9.19 -4.33 9.54
N LEU A 212 7.91 -3.97 9.45
CA LEU A 212 7.13 -3.43 10.56
C LEU A 212 6.49 -4.49 11.46
N GLU A 213 6.37 -5.75 11.01
CA GLU A 213 5.62 -6.79 11.72
C GLU A 213 6.47 -8.00 12.10
N SER A 214 7.45 -8.35 11.28
CA SER A 214 8.38 -9.44 11.52
C SER A 214 9.71 -8.84 11.90
N GLY A 215 10.29 -9.25 13.04
CA GLY A 215 11.67 -8.89 13.42
C GLY A 215 12.75 -9.41 12.45
N SER A 216 12.36 -9.78 11.23
CA SER A 216 13.17 -10.20 10.12
C SER A 216 14.14 -9.10 9.70
N THR A 217 15.33 -9.53 9.32
CA THR A 217 16.35 -8.65 8.79
C THR A 217 15.95 -8.10 7.42
N VAL A 218 16.53 -6.96 7.07
CA VAL A 218 16.39 -6.37 5.72
C VAL A 218 16.76 -7.37 4.62
N THR A 219 17.72 -8.26 4.88
CA THR A 219 18.15 -9.31 3.96
C THR A 219 17.07 -10.36 3.75
N GLU A 220 16.53 -10.93 4.82
CA GLU A 220 15.47 -11.94 4.77
C GLU A 220 14.25 -11.39 4.04
N VAL A 221 13.80 -10.19 4.42
CA VAL A 221 12.66 -9.54 3.77
C VAL A 221 12.90 -9.34 2.27
N SER A 222 14.11 -8.94 1.86
CA SER A 222 14.40 -8.74 0.44
C SER A 222 14.26 -10.02 -0.38
N HIS A 223 14.67 -11.17 0.19
CA HIS A 223 14.53 -12.47 -0.44
C HIS A 223 13.07 -12.93 -0.46
N GLU A 224 12.36 -12.76 0.65
CA GLU A 224 10.96 -13.16 0.80
C GLU A 224 10.04 -12.45 -0.19
N VAL A 225 10.26 -11.15 -0.43
CA VAL A 225 9.50 -10.39 -1.43
C VAL A 225 10.05 -10.54 -2.86
N GLY A 226 10.99 -11.47 -3.09
CA GLY A 226 11.43 -11.87 -4.41
C GLY A 226 12.45 -10.96 -5.09
N PHE A 227 13.13 -10.09 -4.35
CA PHE A 227 14.29 -9.39 -4.91
C PHE A 227 15.50 -10.34 -4.88
N GLY A 228 15.94 -10.78 -6.06
CA GLY A 228 17.17 -11.58 -6.19
C GLY A 228 18.48 -10.80 -6.02
N ASP A 229 18.42 -9.50 -5.70
CA ASP A 229 19.59 -8.65 -5.49
C ASP A 229 19.30 -7.52 -4.49
N MET A 230 20.15 -7.43 -3.46
CA MET A 230 20.03 -6.47 -2.36
C MET A 230 20.20 -5.02 -2.82
N ALA A 231 21.07 -4.76 -3.80
CA ALA A 231 21.29 -3.41 -4.30
C ALA A 231 20.06 -2.89 -5.06
N ARG A 232 19.45 -3.73 -5.89
CA ARG A 232 18.18 -3.47 -6.59
C ARG A 232 17.04 -3.27 -5.60
N PHE A 233 16.92 -4.12 -4.58
CA PHE A 233 15.93 -3.96 -3.51
C PHE A 233 16.07 -2.60 -2.82
N SER A 234 17.27 -2.30 -2.29
CA SER A 234 17.54 -1.06 -1.57
C SER A 234 17.27 0.18 -2.41
N LYS A 235 17.63 0.16 -3.69
CA LYS A 235 17.34 1.25 -4.63
C LYS A 235 15.84 1.40 -4.87
N GLN A 236 15.14 0.30 -5.11
CA GLN A 236 13.71 0.32 -5.40
C GLN A 236 12.87 0.74 -4.19
N PHE A 237 13.23 0.26 -3.00
CA PHE A 237 12.60 0.63 -1.74
C PHE A 237 12.78 2.12 -1.45
N ARG A 238 14.02 2.64 -1.52
CA ARG A 238 14.30 4.07 -1.31
C ARG A 238 13.55 4.96 -2.29
N SER A 239 13.50 4.55 -3.57
CA SER A 239 12.81 5.31 -4.60
C SER A 239 11.30 5.41 -4.37
N GLN A 240 10.68 4.43 -3.72
CA GLN A 240 9.24 4.43 -3.48
C GLN A 240 8.88 4.98 -2.10
N MET A 241 9.65 4.63 -1.07
CA MET A 241 9.36 5.00 0.31
C MET A 241 10.02 6.30 0.76
N ASN A 242 10.93 6.88 -0.05
CA ASN A 242 11.74 8.05 0.33
C ASN A 242 12.55 7.86 1.64
N ALA A 243 12.80 6.61 2.01
CA ALA A 243 13.53 6.18 3.20
C ALA A 243 14.24 4.85 2.94
N LYS A 244 15.25 4.51 3.76
CA LYS A 244 15.97 3.23 3.65
C LYS A 244 15.12 2.10 4.26
N PRO A 245 15.25 0.84 3.80
CA PRO A 245 14.54 -0.30 4.41
C PRO A 245 14.74 -0.38 5.92
N SER A 246 15.98 -0.19 6.39
CA SER A 246 16.34 -0.24 7.81
C SER A 246 15.62 0.79 8.69
N ALA A 247 15.03 1.83 8.11
CA ALA A 247 14.23 2.79 8.88
C ALA A 247 12.88 2.19 9.30
N PHE A 248 12.40 1.17 8.59
CA PHE A 248 11.14 0.47 8.89
C PHE A 248 11.34 -0.78 9.74
N SER A 249 12.57 -1.27 9.87
CA SER A 249 12.88 -2.41 10.74
C SER A 249 12.62 -2.04 12.19
N ILE A 250 11.67 -2.73 12.82
CA ILE A 250 11.52 -2.67 14.28
C ILE A 250 12.69 -3.44 14.88
N ASP A 251 13.56 -2.74 15.59
CA ASP A 251 14.70 -3.36 16.27
C ASP A 251 14.19 -4.14 17.49
N MET A 252 13.96 -5.45 17.33
CA MET A 252 13.67 -6.35 18.45
C MET A 252 14.84 -6.47 19.45
N ALA A 253 16.00 -5.86 19.16
CA ALA A 253 17.16 -5.92 20.05
C ALA A 253 16.97 -5.24 21.42
N ILE A 254 15.86 -4.53 21.66
CA ILE A 254 15.56 -3.96 22.98
C ILE A 254 14.82 -4.95 23.91
N ASN A 255 14.19 -6.03 23.41
CA ASN A 255 13.30 -6.87 24.24
C ASN A 255 13.61 -8.39 24.26
N GLY A 256 14.79 -8.84 23.79
CA GLY A 256 15.06 -10.29 23.69
C GLY A 256 16.49 -10.78 23.99
N ARG A 257 17.38 -9.92 24.50
CA ARG A 257 18.71 -10.33 25.00
C ARG A 257 18.90 -9.93 26.45
N SER A 258 18.01 -10.38 27.33
CA SER A 258 18.27 -10.41 28.76
C SER A 258 18.77 -11.82 29.16
N GLU A 259 20.04 -11.87 29.56
CA GLU A 259 20.54 -12.61 30.74
C GLU A 259 20.97 -14.10 30.69
N ASP A 260 21.00 -14.81 29.56
CA ASP A 260 21.45 -16.24 29.57
C ASP A 260 22.86 -16.55 29.01
N GLU A 261 23.76 -15.56 28.87
CA GLU A 261 25.18 -15.81 28.52
C GLU A 261 26.17 -15.29 29.58
N LYS A 262 25.78 -15.33 30.86
CA LYS A 262 26.71 -15.12 31.99
C LYS A 262 26.59 -16.14 33.13
N VAL A 263 26.32 -17.41 32.84
CA VAL A 263 26.85 -18.50 33.69
C VAL A 263 26.99 -19.74 32.82
N SER A 264 28.21 -20.09 32.43
CA SER A 264 28.81 -21.39 32.77
C SER A 264 30.29 -21.43 32.45
#